data_AF-A0A4Z0IXY9-F1
#
_entry.id   AF-A0A4Z0IXY9-F1
#
_cell.length_a   1.000
_cell.length_b   1.000
_cell.length_c   1.000
_cell.angle_alpha   90.00
_cell.angle_beta   90.00
_cell.angle_gamma   90.00
#
_symmetry.space_group_name_H-M   'P 1'
#
loop_
_entity.id
_entity.type
_entity.pdbx_description
1 polymer ?
#
loop_
_entity_poly.entity_id
_entity_poly.type
_entity_poly.pdbx_seq_one_letter_code
_entity_poly.pdbx_strand_id
1 'polypeptide(L)'
;MRIRPITTVALAGLLALSGCSGSTSDDSEQAPTDDAQSQSPEAAEETPSRQAPTEGSDEDSGTDEDSGSADDSEESHLKLDTGEKTITIDPTDVYCSGKPGSLRHIIGKTNNELPLVKAEGTDFVMVKVGQGRPFKANHPKGVDFGDESVTFDGTELGTAVLDGTMTCTDWED
;
A
#
# COMPACT_ATOMS: atom_id res chain seq x y z
N MET A 1 15.10 -20.83 -42.13
CA MET A 1 14.09 -21.87 -41.84
C MET A 1 14.75 -23.07 -41.18
N ARG A 2 14.54 -23.24 -39.88
CA ARG A 2 14.82 -24.50 -39.16
C ARG A 2 13.63 -24.75 -38.24
N ILE A 3 12.85 -25.75 -38.60
CA ILE A 3 11.64 -26.20 -37.91
C ILE A 3 12.08 -27.29 -36.94
N ARG A 4 11.70 -27.20 -35.66
CA ARG A 4 11.82 -28.31 -34.71
C ARG A 4 10.55 -28.43 -33.84
N PRO A 5 10.18 -29.67 -33.47
CA PRO A 5 8.79 -30.07 -33.25
C PRO A 5 8.27 -29.82 -31.83
N ILE A 6 6.96 -29.59 -31.78
CA ILE A 6 6.09 -29.55 -30.61
C ILE A 6 6.02 -30.95 -30.01
N THR A 7 6.33 -31.10 -28.73
CA THR A 7 6.06 -32.33 -27.97
C THR A 7 5.16 -31.99 -26.78
N THR A 8 3.88 -32.23 -26.98
CA THR A 8 2.82 -32.13 -25.98
C THR A 8 2.90 -33.34 -25.06
N VAL A 9 3.07 -33.12 -23.75
CA VAL A 9 2.84 -34.16 -22.75
C VAL A 9 1.81 -33.64 -21.76
N ALA A 10 0.57 -34.12 -21.94
CA ALA A 10 -0.49 -33.97 -20.97
C ALA A 10 -0.28 -35.01 -19.85
N LEU A 11 -0.07 -34.57 -18.62
CA LEU A 11 -0.24 -35.41 -17.44
C LEU A 11 -1.47 -34.94 -16.67
N ALA A 12 -2.55 -35.70 -16.82
CA ALA A 12 -3.70 -35.66 -15.93
C ALA A 12 -3.31 -36.36 -14.62
N GLY A 13 -3.25 -35.61 -13.52
CA GLY A 13 -3.04 -36.12 -12.16
C GLY A 13 -4.26 -35.82 -11.30
N LEU A 14 -5.15 -36.80 -11.17
CA LEU A 14 -6.35 -36.81 -10.32
C LEU A 14 -6.01 -37.60 -9.05
N LEU A 15 -5.83 -36.96 -7.90
CA LEU A 15 -5.76 -37.69 -6.61
C LEU A 15 -6.33 -36.87 -5.42
N ALA A 16 -7.53 -37.32 -5.02
CA ALA A 16 -8.05 -37.56 -3.67
C ALA A 16 -8.10 -36.45 -2.60
N LEU A 17 -9.34 -36.09 -2.24
CA LEU A 17 -9.77 -35.45 -0.99
C LEU A 17 -9.75 -36.45 0.16
N SER A 18 -9.03 -36.12 1.23
CA SER A 18 -9.29 -36.56 2.61
C SER A 18 -9.01 -35.33 3.49
N GLY A 19 -9.90 -34.81 4.33
CA GLY A 19 -10.93 -35.48 5.11
C GLY A 19 -10.42 -35.70 6.53
N CYS A 20 -10.06 -34.63 7.25
CA CYS A 20 -9.78 -34.69 8.69
C CYS A 20 -10.87 -33.90 9.43
N SER A 21 -11.90 -34.65 9.84
CA SER A 21 -12.78 -34.30 10.95
C SER A 21 -12.16 -34.80 12.25
N GLY A 22 -12.27 -34.01 13.32
CA GLY A 22 -11.95 -34.39 14.70
C GLY A 22 -11.12 -33.32 15.41
N SER A 23 -11.40 -32.89 16.63
CA SER A 23 -12.44 -33.22 17.59
C SER A 23 -12.65 -32.00 18.48
N THR A 24 -13.88 -31.83 18.95
CA THR A 24 -14.24 -30.95 20.06
C THR A 24 -13.62 -31.48 21.36
N SER A 25 -13.01 -30.63 22.17
CA SER A 25 -12.84 -30.88 23.59
C SER A 25 -13.04 -29.57 24.33
N ASP A 26 -14.06 -29.64 25.14
CA ASP A 26 -14.67 -28.65 26.01
C ASP A 26 -13.77 -28.40 27.24
N ASP A 27 -14.06 -27.28 27.90
CA ASP A 27 -13.98 -27.11 29.35
C ASP A 27 -12.62 -26.88 30.03
N SER A 28 -12.39 -25.63 30.39
CA SER A 28 -11.83 -25.29 31.71
C SER A 28 -12.33 -23.90 32.09
N GLU A 29 -13.48 -23.88 32.76
CA GLU A 29 -13.94 -22.79 33.60
C GLU A 29 -12.90 -22.52 34.70
N GLN A 30 -12.46 -21.27 34.83
CA GLN A 30 -12.12 -20.68 36.13
C GLN A 30 -12.21 -19.15 36.08
N ALA A 31 -13.28 -18.64 36.65
CA ALA A 31 -13.38 -17.32 37.25
C ALA A 31 -13.91 -17.54 38.69
N PRO A 32 -14.01 -16.54 39.60
CA PRO A 32 -13.51 -15.15 39.59
C PRO A 32 -12.79 -14.76 40.91
N THR A 33 -12.19 -13.56 40.99
CA THR A 33 -12.14 -12.68 42.19
C THR A 33 -11.68 -11.29 41.69
N ASP A 34 -12.52 -10.27 41.60
CA ASP A 34 -13.19 -9.43 42.61
C ASP A 34 -12.27 -8.38 43.25
N ASP A 35 -12.66 -7.13 43.01
CA ASP A 35 -12.48 -5.90 43.78
C ASP A 35 -11.09 -5.28 44.07
N ALA A 36 -10.91 -4.07 43.52
CA ALA A 36 -10.51 -2.90 44.32
C ALA A 36 -10.86 -1.58 43.61
N GLN A 37 -12.07 -1.13 43.93
CA GLN A 37 -12.63 0.22 43.88
C GLN A 37 -11.69 1.34 44.39
N SER A 38 -11.65 2.49 43.70
CA SER A 38 -11.40 3.85 44.23
C SER A 38 -11.67 4.87 43.12
N GLN A 39 -12.91 5.33 42.93
CA GLN A 39 -13.47 6.57 43.49
C GLN A 39 -12.76 7.87 43.05
N SER A 40 -13.49 8.60 42.20
CA SER A 40 -13.40 10.02 41.83
C SER A 40 -13.42 10.95 43.06
N PRO A 41 -13.04 12.25 42.95
CA PRO A 41 -14.11 13.22 42.66
C PRO A 41 -13.70 14.51 41.90
N GLU A 42 -14.73 15.14 41.29
CA GLU A 42 -15.08 16.59 41.27
C GLU A 42 -14.04 17.60 40.73
N ALA A 43 -14.36 18.79 40.21
CA ALA A 43 -15.52 19.58 39.78
C ALA A 43 -14.88 20.84 39.13
N ALA A 44 -15.44 21.53 38.14
CA ALA A 44 -16.30 22.72 38.27
C ALA A 44 -16.00 23.63 37.05
N GLU A 45 -16.99 23.99 36.24
CA GLU A 45 -17.63 25.33 36.12
C GLU A 45 -16.99 26.26 35.05
N GLU A 46 -17.75 26.52 33.96
CA GLU A 46 -18.42 27.80 33.62
C GLU A 46 -17.46 28.86 32.99
N THR A 47 -17.59 29.32 31.75
CA THR A 47 -18.66 30.22 31.23
C THR A 47 -18.43 30.54 29.73
N PRO A 48 -19.43 31.12 29.02
CA PRO A 48 -19.45 31.29 27.56
C PRO A 48 -18.83 32.62 27.10
N SER A 49 -18.38 32.68 25.84
CA SER A 49 -18.20 33.96 25.14
C SER A 49 -18.72 33.91 23.71
N ARG A 50 -19.69 34.79 23.52
CA ARG A 50 -20.47 35.14 22.34
C ARG A 50 -19.76 36.28 21.62
N GLN A 51 -19.53 36.18 20.31
CA GLN A 51 -19.69 37.31 19.38
C GLN A 51 -19.67 36.81 17.92
N ALA A 52 -20.74 37.14 17.22
CA ALA A 52 -20.87 37.08 15.76
C ALA A 52 -20.49 38.47 15.16
N PRO A 53 -20.83 38.71 13.89
CA PRO A 53 -20.01 38.57 12.69
C PRO A 53 -19.31 39.90 12.31
N THR A 54 -18.26 39.83 11.49
CA THR A 54 -17.80 40.97 10.69
C THR A 54 -18.02 40.65 9.23
N GLU A 55 -19.09 41.23 8.68
CA GLU A 55 -19.23 41.46 7.25
C GLU A 55 -18.32 42.62 6.83
N GLY A 56 -17.77 42.52 5.61
CA GLY A 56 -17.07 43.59 4.93
C GLY A 56 -15.67 43.18 4.48
N SER A 57 -15.53 42.69 3.25
CA SER A 57 -15.17 43.58 2.14
C SER A 57 -14.97 42.78 0.86
N ASP A 58 -15.80 43.12 -0.11
CA ASP A 58 -15.45 43.46 -1.49
C ASP A 58 -14.71 42.41 -2.33
N GLU A 59 -15.49 41.92 -3.29
CA GLU A 59 -15.08 41.35 -4.56
C GLU A 59 -13.94 42.17 -5.20
N ASP A 60 -12.78 41.54 -5.43
CA ASP A 60 -11.89 41.95 -6.51
C ASP A 60 -11.34 40.74 -7.26
N SER A 61 -11.85 40.66 -8.48
CA SER A 61 -11.38 39.96 -9.67
C SER A 61 -9.88 39.69 -9.75
N GLY A 62 -9.53 38.46 -10.12
CA GLY A 62 -8.21 38.09 -10.63
C GLY A 62 -8.15 36.57 -10.75
N THR A 63 -8.79 36.01 -11.78
CA THR A 63 -8.08 35.50 -12.97
C THR A 63 -7.11 34.38 -12.61
N ASP A 64 -7.53 33.18 -12.99
CA ASP A 64 -6.76 31.95 -13.02
C ASP A 64 -5.35 32.18 -13.56
N GLU A 65 -4.35 32.09 -12.69
CA GLU A 65 -2.98 31.79 -13.09
C GLU A 65 -2.64 30.40 -12.58
N ASP A 66 -3.04 29.44 -13.41
CA ASP A 66 -2.24 28.28 -13.83
C ASP A 66 -0.84 28.25 -13.18
N SER A 67 -0.78 27.77 -11.94
CA SER A 67 0.46 27.31 -11.34
C SER A 67 0.61 25.86 -11.77
N GLY A 68 0.79 25.66 -13.07
CA GLY A 68 1.43 24.46 -13.59
C GLY A 68 2.84 24.44 -13.01
N SER A 69 2.99 23.86 -11.82
CA SER A 69 4.24 23.25 -11.42
C SER A 69 4.56 22.27 -12.53
N ALA A 70 5.50 22.64 -13.39
CA ALA A 70 6.25 21.66 -14.16
C ALA A 70 6.99 20.84 -13.10
N ASP A 71 6.30 19.81 -12.61
CA ASP A 71 6.80 18.78 -11.72
C ASP A 71 7.91 18.07 -12.50
N ASP A 72 9.15 18.49 -12.26
CA ASP A 72 10.37 17.76 -12.66
C ASP A 72 10.59 16.56 -11.71
N SER A 73 9.53 16.11 -11.03
CA SER A 73 9.51 14.86 -10.29
C SER A 73 9.62 13.74 -11.30
N GLU A 74 10.66 12.92 -11.17
CA GLU A 74 10.87 11.77 -12.04
C GLU A 74 9.60 10.91 -12.02
N GLU A 75 8.99 10.73 -13.19
CA GLU A 75 7.76 9.97 -13.35
C GLU A 75 7.96 8.52 -12.84
N SER A 76 6.95 7.99 -12.14
CA SER A 76 7.00 6.62 -11.62
C SER A 76 7.02 5.61 -12.76
N HIS A 77 8.04 4.75 -12.81
CA HIS A 77 8.17 3.70 -13.82
C HIS A 77 8.71 2.42 -13.19
N LEU A 78 7.95 1.33 -13.33
CA LEU A 78 8.27 0.04 -12.74
C LEU A 78 8.18 -1.08 -13.78
N LYS A 79 9.03 -2.10 -13.60
CA LYS A 79 9.04 -3.34 -14.37
C LYS A 79 8.94 -4.52 -13.43
N LEU A 80 7.93 -5.35 -13.66
CA LEU A 80 7.76 -6.62 -12.96
C LEU A 80 8.06 -7.77 -13.93
N ASP A 81 9.15 -8.49 -13.70
CA ASP A 81 9.43 -9.75 -14.40
C ASP A 81 8.86 -10.93 -13.61
N THR A 82 7.94 -11.69 -14.20
CA THR A 82 7.35 -12.89 -13.58
C THR A 82 8.04 -14.18 -13.99
N GLY A 83 9.14 -14.11 -14.75
CA GLY A 83 9.83 -15.23 -15.39
C GLY A 83 9.14 -15.73 -16.67
N GLU A 84 7.84 -15.44 -16.85
CA GLU A 84 7.07 -15.75 -18.06
C GLU A 84 6.97 -14.55 -18.99
N LYS A 85 6.91 -13.34 -18.42
CA LYS A 85 6.82 -12.06 -19.12
C LYS A 85 7.25 -10.92 -18.22
N THR A 86 7.61 -9.81 -18.85
CA THR A 86 7.79 -8.52 -18.18
C THR A 86 6.52 -7.69 -18.33
N ILE A 87 6.07 -7.08 -17.23
CA ILE A 87 4.93 -6.16 -17.18
C ILE A 87 5.47 -4.78 -16.80
N THR A 88 5.20 -3.79 -17.64
CA THR A 88 5.43 -2.38 -17.28
C THR A 88 4.27 -1.89 -16.42
N ILE A 89 4.59 -1.17 -15.36
CA ILE A 89 3.62 -0.52 -14.47
C ILE A 89 4.05 0.94 -14.38
N ASP A 90 3.16 1.84 -14.79
CA ASP A 90 3.34 3.28 -14.75
C ASP A 90 2.28 3.85 -13.80
N PRO A 91 2.54 3.91 -12.48
CA PRO A 91 1.62 4.49 -11.53
C PRO A 91 1.40 5.98 -11.84
N THR A 92 0.14 6.38 -11.93
CA THR A 92 -0.26 7.79 -12.09
C THR A 92 -0.64 8.42 -10.76
N ASP A 93 -1.08 7.60 -9.81
CA ASP A 93 -1.50 8.01 -8.47
C ASP A 93 -0.61 7.30 -7.45
N VAL A 94 0.27 8.04 -6.77
CA VAL A 94 1.20 7.52 -5.77
C VAL A 94 0.98 8.21 -4.43
N TYR A 95 0.36 7.47 -3.52
CA TYR A 95 0.02 7.94 -2.18
C TYR A 95 1.11 7.55 -1.19
N CYS A 96 1.61 8.52 -0.44
CA CYS A 96 2.63 8.32 0.56
C CYS A 96 2.13 8.68 1.95
N SER A 97 2.66 8.00 2.97
CA SER A 97 2.46 8.43 4.34
C SER A 97 3.72 8.26 5.18
N GLY A 98 3.80 9.07 6.23
CA GLY A 98 4.99 9.28 7.02
C GLY A 98 5.13 10.76 7.36
N LYS A 99 6.21 11.12 8.06
CA LYS A 99 6.54 12.55 8.21
C LYS A 99 7.21 13.00 6.90
N PRO A 100 6.99 14.23 6.43
CA PRO A 100 7.73 14.76 5.28
C PRO A 100 9.24 14.55 5.44
N GLY A 101 9.91 14.01 4.42
CA GLY A 101 11.32 13.60 4.48
C GLY A 101 11.58 12.30 5.27
N SER A 102 10.54 11.52 5.54
CA SER A 102 10.61 10.23 6.23
C SER A 102 9.44 9.36 5.76
N LEU A 103 9.46 9.04 4.48
CA LEU A 103 8.48 8.18 3.83
C LEU A 103 8.48 6.81 4.51
N ARG A 104 7.29 6.31 4.88
CA ARG A 104 7.13 5.01 5.55
C ARG A 104 6.30 4.05 4.72
N HIS A 105 5.26 4.54 4.08
CA HIS A 105 4.39 3.74 3.23
C HIS A 105 4.22 4.45 1.90
N ILE A 106 4.18 3.68 0.82
CA ILE A 106 3.88 4.17 -0.52
C ILE A 106 2.98 3.18 -1.24
N ILE A 107 1.99 3.71 -1.94
CA ILE A 107 1.01 2.94 -2.71
C ILE A 107 0.86 3.59 -4.08
N GLY A 108 1.32 2.90 -5.12
CA GLY A 108 1.14 3.29 -6.50
C GLY A 108 -0.04 2.57 -7.14
N LYS A 109 -0.87 3.32 -7.88
CA LYS A 109 -1.95 2.82 -8.72
C LYS A 109 -1.92 3.52 -10.08
N THR A 110 -2.52 2.87 -11.07
CA THR A 110 -2.74 3.48 -12.39
C THR A 110 -4.23 3.79 -12.53
N ASN A 111 -4.58 5.08 -12.63
CA ASN A 111 -5.94 5.60 -12.71
C ASN A 111 -6.86 5.06 -11.59
N ASN A 112 -6.37 5.03 -10.35
CA ASN A 112 -7.07 4.46 -9.19
C ASN A 112 -7.46 2.96 -9.29
N GLU A 113 -6.93 2.23 -10.27
CA GLU A 113 -7.18 0.81 -10.48
C GLU A 113 -5.89 -0.04 -10.37
N LEU A 114 -6.00 -1.35 -10.64
CA LEU A 114 -4.82 -2.20 -10.79
C LEU A 114 -4.08 -1.84 -12.10
N PRO A 115 -2.74 -1.94 -12.16
CA PRO A 115 -1.86 -2.55 -11.16
C PRO A 115 -1.71 -1.73 -9.86
N LEU A 116 -1.65 -2.42 -8.73
CA LEU A 116 -1.35 -1.84 -7.43
C LEU A 116 0.03 -2.28 -6.97
N VAL A 117 0.86 -1.32 -6.61
CA VAL A 117 2.19 -1.52 -6.01
C VAL A 117 2.14 -0.91 -4.61
N LYS A 118 2.64 -1.63 -3.62
CA LYS A 118 2.67 -1.17 -2.23
C LYS A 118 4.00 -1.52 -1.59
N ALA A 119 4.61 -0.57 -0.90
CA ALA A 119 5.76 -0.81 -0.03
C ALA A 119 5.53 -0.19 1.36
N GLU A 120 5.93 -0.91 2.40
CA GLU A 120 5.87 -0.48 3.81
C GLU A 120 7.30 -0.60 4.39
N GLY A 121 8.04 0.51 4.34
CA GLY A 121 9.46 0.54 4.64
C GLY A 121 10.22 -0.63 4.00
N THR A 122 11.19 -1.15 4.75
CA THR A 122 11.92 -2.36 4.36
C THR A 122 11.21 -3.66 4.76
N ASP A 123 9.99 -3.59 5.30
CA ASP A 123 9.34 -4.74 5.93
C ASP A 123 8.45 -5.50 4.96
N PHE A 124 7.89 -4.82 3.96
CA PHE A 124 6.93 -5.44 3.06
C PHE A 124 6.86 -4.75 1.69
N VAL A 125 6.81 -5.56 0.62
CA VAL A 125 6.46 -5.09 -0.73
C VAL A 125 5.46 -6.05 -1.36
N MET A 126 4.50 -5.49 -2.11
CA MET A 126 3.48 -6.23 -2.83
C MET A 126 3.13 -5.60 -4.16
N VAL A 127 2.94 -6.44 -5.18
CA VAL A 127 2.46 -6.02 -6.51
C VAL A 127 1.27 -6.89 -6.94
N LYS A 128 0.19 -6.24 -7.36
CA LYS A 128 -1.02 -6.88 -7.88
C LYS A 128 -1.37 -6.31 -9.25
N VAL A 129 -1.18 -7.10 -10.31
CA VAL A 129 -1.42 -6.67 -11.71
C VAL A 129 -2.81 -7.02 -12.25
N GLY A 130 -3.63 -7.77 -11.51
CA GLY A 130 -4.95 -8.21 -11.96
C GLY A 130 -5.69 -9.06 -10.92
N GLN A 131 -6.61 -9.92 -11.38
CA GLN A 131 -7.43 -10.76 -10.51
C GLN A 131 -6.68 -11.92 -9.84
N GLY A 132 -5.47 -12.22 -10.29
CA GLY A 132 -4.61 -13.23 -9.68
C GLY A 132 -4.16 -12.89 -8.26
N ARG A 133 -3.40 -13.83 -7.68
CA ARG A 133 -2.72 -13.62 -6.38
C ARG A 133 -1.66 -12.52 -6.53
N PRO A 134 -1.49 -11.66 -5.52
CA PRO A 134 -0.41 -10.68 -5.52
C PRO A 134 0.96 -11.36 -5.38
N PHE A 135 1.98 -10.76 -5.99
CA PHE A 135 3.38 -11.03 -5.71
C PHE A 135 3.76 -10.27 -4.44
N LYS A 136 4.48 -10.91 -3.52
CA LYS A 136 4.80 -10.29 -2.24
C LYS A 136 6.10 -10.82 -1.66
N ALA A 137 6.74 -9.99 -0.86
CA ALA A 137 7.84 -10.38 0.00
C ALA A 137 7.72 -9.71 1.36
N ASN A 138 8.14 -10.43 2.39
CA ASN A 138 8.36 -9.88 3.71
C ASN A 138 9.87 -9.67 3.86
N HIS A 139 10.28 -8.51 4.36
CA HIS A 139 11.66 -8.06 4.42
C HIS A 139 12.42 -8.19 3.09
N PRO A 140 11.88 -7.63 1.98
CA PRO A 140 12.55 -7.66 0.68
C PRO A 140 13.91 -6.97 0.73
N LYS A 141 14.81 -7.43 -0.13
CA LYS A 141 16.07 -6.73 -0.42
C LYS A 141 15.90 -5.85 -1.65
N GLY A 142 16.81 -4.89 -1.82
CA GLY A 142 16.83 -4.03 -2.99
C GLY A 142 15.75 -2.94 -2.97
N VAL A 143 15.21 -2.62 -1.79
CA VAL A 143 14.24 -1.53 -1.62
C VAL A 143 14.92 -0.39 -0.88
N ASP A 144 14.91 0.80 -1.46
CA ASP A 144 15.48 2.01 -0.86
C ASP A 144 14.41 3.09 -0.76
N PHE A 145 14.26 3.64 0.45
CA PHE A 145 13.27 4.68 0.77
C PHE A 145 13.99 6.02 0.84
N GLY A 146 13.72 6.88 -0.13
CA GLY A 146 14.11 8.28 -0.11
C GLY A 146 13.11 9.16 0.61
N ASP A 147 13.30 10.47 0.48
CA ASP A 147 12.43 11.47 1.08
C ASP A 147 11.04 11.51 0.41
N GLU A 148 11.01 11.33 -0.91
CA GLU A 148 9.82 11.45 -1.76
C GLU A 148 9.63 10.28 -2.73
N SER A 149 10.53 9.30 -2.74
CA SER A 149 10.47 8.18 -3.68
C SER A 149 10.94 6.87 -3.04
N VAL A 150 10.54 5.77 -3.67
CA VAL A 150 11.03 4.43 -3.35
C VAL A 150 11.61 3.80 -4.60
N THR A 151 12.87 3.36 -4.52
CA THR A 151 13.54 2.62 -5.59
C THR A 151 13.55 1.14 -5.29
N PHE A 152 13.26 0.34 -6.31
CA PHE A 152 13.34 -1.11 -6.33
C PHE A 152 14.45 -1.51 -7.31
N ASP A 153 15.48 -2.19 -6.81
CA ASP A 153 16.60 -2.71 -7.60
C ASP A 153 16.69 -4.22 -7.40
N GLY A 154 16.21 -4.98 -8.38
CA GLY A 154 16.17 -6.43 -8.32
C GLY A 154 15.36 -6.98 -7.14
N THR A 155 14.26 -6.32 -6.77
CA THR A 155 13.50 -6.68 -5.58
C THR A 155 12.70 -7.97 -5.81
N GLU A 156 13.08 -9.06 -5.14
CA GLU A 156 12.41 -10.37 -5.26
C GLU A 156 11.06 -10.40 -4.51
N LEU A 157 9.97 -10.71 -5.21
CA LEU A 157 8.60 -10.81 -4.72
C LEU A 157 8.03 -12.22 -4.91
N GLY A 158 8.69 -13.20 -4.29
CA GLY A 158 8.38 -14.62 -4.48
C GLY A 158 9.03 -15.15 -5.75
N THR A 159 8.25 -15.34 -6.82
CA THR A 159 8.76 -15.81 -8.12
C THR A 159 8.94 -14.69 -9.14
N ALA A 160 8.70 -13.44 -8.75
CA ALA A 160 8.84 -12.27 -9.61
C ALA A 160 9.93 -11.34 -9.09
N VAL A 161 10.46 -10.50 -9.98
CA VAL A 161 11.46 -9.47 -9.66
C VAL A 161 10.88 -8.11 -10.07
N LEU A 162 10.96 -7.14 -9.16
CA LEU A 162 10.50 -5.76 -9.35
C LEU A 162 11.69 -4.82 -9.44
N ASP A 163 11.69 -3.98 -10.47
CA ASP A 163 12.68 -2.95 -10.72
C ASP A 163 12.00 -1.60 -11.02
N GLY A 164 12.68 -0.51 -10.68
CA GLY A 164 12.29 0.86 -11.04
C GLY A 164 12.02 1.74 -9.84
N THR A 165 11.41 2.89 -10.07
CA THR A 165 11.21 3.92 -9.04
C THR A 165 9.75 4.35 -9.01
N MET A 166 9.26 4.59 -7.80
CA MET A 166 7.94 5.13 -7.54
C MET A 166 8.08 6.42 -6.74
N THR A 167 7.66 7.53 -7.33
CA THR A 167 7.77 8.89 -6.80
C THR A 167 6.42 9.35 -6.29
N CYS A 168 6.41 9.98 -5.12
CA CYS A 168 5.20 10.45 -4.47
C CYS A 168 4.46 11.50 -5.30
N THR A 169 3.14 11.39 -5.40
CA THR A 169 2.29 12.44 -6.00
C THR A 169 1.33 13.05 -5.00
N ASP A 170 1.03 12.35 -3.91
CA ASP A 170 0.10 12.77 -2.87
C ASP A 170 0.56 12.27 -1.49
N TRP A 171 0.53 13.14 -0.48
CA TRP A 171 1.03 12.85 0.86
C TRP A 171 -0.10 12.91 1.89
N GLU A 172 -0.32 11.81 2.62
CA GLU A 172 -1.26 11.73 3.74
C GLU A 172 -0.53 12.03 5.06
N ASP A 173 -0.98 13.09 5.77
CA ASP A 173 -0.53 13.50 7.11
C ASP A 173 -1.09 12.64 8.26
#